data_AF-A0AAP4LDI7-F1
#
_entry.id   AF-A0AAP4LDI7-F1
#
_cell.length_a   1.000
_cell.length_b   1.000
_cell.length_c   1.000
_cell.angle_alpha   90.00
_cell.angle_beta   90.00
_cell.angle_gamma   90.00
#
_symmetry.space_group_name_H-M   'P 1'
#
loop_
_entity.id
_entity.type
_entity.pdbx_description
1 polymer ?
#
loop_
_entity_poly.entity_id
_entity_poly.type
_entity_poly.pdbx_seq_one_letter_code
_entity_poly.pdbx_strand_id
1 'polypeptide(L)'
;MATIRKLPSGRWNAIIRKKGLPTKTKTFETREAAEAWAEYKDSCTQTPSRDTIALHTDTYLKEVMEVNGKKRGGHRTAKYLLNLLSRHFKKNVREITSVDVEAYRVLRLQTCKSGSVRLELQMLKRFMEWSELHGLTEFDKTREVFRFIKIPKASPNRKEIVSTQDFERLLSELQPIMQYICILAYETAMRRSEILQITPSMVSLNRRVILLSKEQTKNGYGRNVPLSTRAIEVLEALIENKDSESLLFSCKTNSVTQAFKRAITKLGLNKELCFHSLRHTCITRYAEKGLSTIQLQAISGHKTIHMLSKYCHVDGEDVVKLME
;
A
#
# COMPACT_ATOMS: atom_id res chain seq x y z
N MET A 1 -29.11 33.47 17.36
CA MET A 1 -28.37 34.74 17.34
C MET A 1 -28.01 35.12 18.76
N ALA A 2 -26.75 35.50 19.00
CA ALA A 2 -26.31 36.01 20.28
C ALA A 2 -26.83 37.44 20.53
N THR A 3 -27.19 37.75 21.77
CA THR A 3 -27.63 39.09 22.20
C THR A 3 -26.52 39.73 23.04
N ILE A 4 -26.10 40.94 22.69
CA ILE A 4 -25.09 41.70 23.42
C ILE A 4 -25.74 42.93 24.04
N ARG A 5 -25.53 43.15 25.34
CA ARG A 5 -26.09 44.31 26.07
C ARG A 5 -25.09 44.93 27.04
N LYS A 6 -25.19 46.24 27.26
CA LYS A 6 -24.37 46.98 28.23
C LYS A 6 -25.02 46.93 29.63
N LEU A 7 -24.24 46.69 30.68
CA LEU A 7 -24.69 46.67 32.07
C LEU A 7 -24.53 48.04 32.75
N PRO A 8 -25.27 48.34 33.84
CA PRO A 8 -25.10 49.57 34.61
C PRO A 8 -23.69 49.79 35.16
N SER A 9 -22.92 48.71 35.34
CA SER A 9 -21.51 48.73 35.77
C SER A 9 -20.52 49.12 34.65
N GLY A 10 -20.99 49.46 33.45
CA GLY A 10 -20.16 49.82 32.30
C GLY A 10 -19.63 48.63 31.48
N ARG A 11 -19.75 47.40 32.00
CA ARG A 11 -19.32 46.16 31.33
C ARG A 11 -20.33 45.66 30.29
N TRP A 12 -19.89 44.85 29.34
CA TRP A 12 -20.69 44.27 28.26
C TRP A 12 -21.03 42.80 28.51
N ASN A 13 -22.29 42.42 28.42
CA ASN A 13 -22.75 41.05 28.62
C ASN A 13 -23.21 40.42 27.29
N ALA A 14 -22.64 39.26 26.95
CA ALA A 14 -23.06 38.44 25.82
C ALA A 14 -23.93 37.28 26.31
N ILE A 15 -25.08 37.07 25.66
CA ILE A 15 -26.07 36.03 25.99
C ILE A 15 -26.34 35.20 24.74
N ILE A 16 -26.14 33.89 24.81
CA ILE A 16 -26.41 32.95 23.73
C ILE A 16 -27.60 32.07 24.14
N ARG A 17 -28.70 32.18 23.39
CA ARG A 17 -29.91 31.37 23.56
C ARG A 17 -30.09 30.47 22.34
N LYS A 18 -30.07 29.15 22.53
CA LYS A 18 -30.36 28.13 21.50
C LYS A 18 -31.40 27.14 22.03
N LYS A 19 -32.35 26.73 21.19
CA LYS A 19 -33.44 25.81 21.56
C LYS A 19 -32.85 24.47 22.03
N GLY A 20 -33.14 24.08 23.27
CA GLY A 20 -32.69 22.80 23.85
C GLY A 20 -31.31 22.80 24.53
N LEU A 21 -30.61 23.94 24.64
CA LEU A 21 -29.35 24.07 25.38
C LEU A 21 -29.47 25.09 26.52
N PRO A 22 -28.73 24.93 27.63
CA PRO A 22 -28.71 25.93 28.69
C PRO A 22 -28.15 27.26 28.18
N THR A 23 -28.78 28.36 28.61
CA THR A 23 -28.37 29.71 28.22
C THR A 23 -26.95 29.99 28.73
N LYS A 24 -26.05 30.38 27.84
CA LYS A 24 -24.68 30.76 28.22
C LYS A 24 -24.57 32.28 28.26
N THR A 25 -24.01 32.82 29.34
CA THR A 25 -23.77 34.25 29.51
C THR A 25 -22.35 34.50 30.01
N LYS A 26 -21.72 35.57 29.54
CA LYS A 26 -20.43 36.05 30.05
C LYS A 26 -20.32 37.56 29.90
N THR A 27 -19.59 38.20 30.83
CA THR A 27 -19.42 39.65 30.90
C THR A 27 -17.97 40.05 30.59
N PHE A 28 -17.79 41.09 29.79
CA PHE A 28 -16.53 41.60 29.23
C PHE A 28 -16.40 43.10 29.46
N GLU A 29 -15.20 43.64 29.29
CA GLU A 29 -14.94 45.08 29.48
C GLU A 29 -15.25 45.89 28.23
N THR A 30 -15.04 45.30 27.06
CA THR A 30 -15.28 45.93 25.75
C THR A 30 -16.37 45.19 24.97
N ARG A 31 -17.09 45.93 24.11
CA ARG A 31 -18.12 45.37 23.21
C ARG A 31 -17.53 44.36 22.21
N GLU A 32 -16.39 44.69 21.62
CA GLU A 32 -15.69 43.86 20.63
C GLU A 32 -15.31 42.48 21.19
N ALA A 33 -14.79 42.43 22.43
CA ALA A 33 -14.52 41.17 23.11
C ALA A 33 -15.79 40.34 23.37
N ALA A 34 -16.94 40.99 23.62
CA ALA A 34 -18.22 40.30 23.78
C ALA A 34 -18.75 39.73 22.45
N GLU A 35 -18.56 40.46 21.35
CA GLU A 35 -18.90 40.05 19.98
C GLU A 35 -18.01 38.88 19.52
N ALA A 36 -16.69 39.01 19.64
CA ALA A 36 -15.73 37.96 19.28
C ALA A 36 -15.94 36.68 20.10
N TRP A 37 -16.26 36.79 21.39
CA TRP A 37 -16.59 35.63 22.22
C TRP A 37 -17.91 34.97 21.82
N ALA A 38 -18.92 35.76 21.45
CA ALA A 38 -20.21 35.25 20.99
C ALA A 38 -20.07 34.52 19.66
N GLU A 39 -19.30 35.06 18.72
CA GLU A 39 -19.00 34.48 17.42
C GLU A 39 -18.16 33.19 17.55
N TYR A 40 -17.13 33.21 18.40
CA TYR A 40 -16.36 32.02 18.76
C TYR A 40 -17.21 30.94 19.43
N LYS A 41 -18.17 31.32 20.29
CA LYS A 41 -19.04 30.33 20.93
C LYS A 41 -20.15 29.83 20.02
N ASP A 42 -20.63 30.64 19.08
CA ASP A 42 -21.56 30.20 18.03
C ASP A 42 -20.88 29.25 17.04
N SER A 43 -19.60 29.46 16.72
CA SER A 43 -18.78 28.49 15.95
C SER A 43 -18.48 27.22 16.75
N CYS A 44 -18.27 27.33 18.07
CA CYS A 44 -18.04 26.19 18.96
C CYS A 44 -19.30 25.41 19.40
N THR A 45 -20.53 25.82 19.03
CA THR A 45 -21.78 25.16 19.46
C THR A 45 -22.58 24.51 18.33
N GLN A 46 -21.88 23.85 17.40
CA GLN A 46 -22.46 22.77 16.60
C GLN A 46 -21.84 21.42 16.97
N THR A 47 -22.57 20.67 17.81
CA THR A 47 -22.61 19.19 17.90
C THR A 47 -21.39 18.45 18.49
N PRO A 48 -21.58 17.40 19.33
CA PRO A 48 -20.49 16.55 19.80
C PRO A 48 -19.72 15.92 18.62
N SER A 49 -18.39 15.82 18.75
CA SER A 49 -17.44 14.99 17.98
C SER A 49 -18.08 13.90 17.07
N ARG A 50 -18.55 14.27 15.87
CA ARG A 50 -19.18 13.35 14.91
C ARG A 50 -18.20 12.78 13.89
N ASP A 51 -17.25 13.56 13.40
CA ASP A 51 -16.40 13.16 12.27
C ASP A 51 -15.09 12.54 12.74
N THR A 52 -15.12 11.24 13.06
CA THR A 52 -13.92 10.47 13.43
C THR A 52 -13.40 9.65 12.24
N ILE A 53 -12.14 9.20 12.30
CA ILE A 53 -11.58 8.27 11.31
C ILE A 53 -12.44 7.00 11.20
N ALA A 54 -12.90 6.47 12.34
CA ALA A 54 -13.73 5.27 12.38
C ALA A 54 -15.02 5.43 11.58
N LEU A 55 -15.74 6.55 11.80
CA LEU A 55 -17.02 6.81 11.14
C LEU A 55 -16.89 6.87 9.62
N HIS A 56 -15.83 7.51 9.13
CA HIS A 56 -15.66 7.81 7.71
C HIS A 56 -14.78 6.80 6.96
N THR A 57 -14.35 5.71 7.62
CA THR A 57 -13.49 4.70 7.02
C THR A 57 -14.16 4.02 5.81
N ASP A 58 -15.40 3.56 5.94
CA ASP A 58 -16.06 2.83 4.85
C ASP A 58 -16.45 3.78 3.69
N THR A 59 -16.80 5.04 3.98
CA THR A 59 -17.03 6.08 2.95
C THR A 59 -15.76 6.34 2.14
N TYR A 60 -14.63 6.60 2.82
CA TYR A 60 -13.34 6.78 2.16
C TYR A 60 -12.98 5.56 1.28
N LEU A 61 -13.20 4.33 1.77
CA LEU A 61 -12.89 3.13 1.01
C LEU A 61 -13.74 3.01 -0.24
N LYS A 62 -15.04 3.29 -0.14
CA LYS A 62 -15.97 3.24 -1.28
C LYS A 62 -15.62 4.29 -2.34
N GLU A 63 -15.31 5.51 -1.95
CA GLU A 63 -15.06 6.61 -2.88
C GLU A 63 -13.66 6.57 -3.49
N VAL A 64 -12.64 6.26 -2.69
CA VAL A 64 -11.23 6.40 -3.10
C VAL A 64 -10.63 5.06 -3.55
N MET A 65 -11.09 3.96 -2.95
CA MET A 65 -10.52 2.62 -3.14
C MET A 65 -11.41 1.69 -3.97
N GLU A 66 -12.55 2.14 -4.48
CA GLU A 66 -13.38 1.43 -5.46
C GLU A 66 -13.57 2.28 -6.72
N VAL A 67 -13.56 1.62 -7.89
CA VAL A 67 -13.81 2.26 -9.19
C VAL A 67 -14.74 1.33 -9.96
N ASN A 68 -15.87 1.85 -10.44
CA ASN A 68 -16.90 1.06 -11.14
C ASN A 68 -17.34 -0.19 -10.35
N GLY A 69 -17.50 -0.06 -9.03
CA GLY A 69 -17.85 -1.16 -8.13
C GLY A 69 -16.75 -2.21 -7.89
N LYS A 70 -15.56 -2.03 -8.46
CA LYS A 70 -14.41 -2.94 -8.28
C LYS A 70 -13.40 -2.34 -7.30
N LYS A 71 -12.94 -3.15 -6.34
CA LYS A 71 -11.93 -2.77 -5.34
C LYS A 71 -10.55 -2.62 -6.00
N ARG A 72 -9.94 -1.46 -5.82
CA ARG A 72 -8.57 -1.19 -6.26
C ARG A 72 -7.56 -2.04 -5.48
N GLY A 73 -6.42 -2.29 -6.11
CA GLY A 73 -5.26 -2.88 -5.44
C GLY A 73 -4.90 -2.08 -4.18
N GLY A 74 -4.76 -2.78 -3.04
CA GLY A 74 -4.44 -2.16 -1.76
C GLY A 74 -5.66 -1.76 -0.91
N HIS A 75 -6.91 -1.98 -1.36
CA HIS A 75 -8.11 -1.72 -0.56
C HIS A 75 -8.05 -2.36 0.83
N ARG A 76 -7.68 -3.65 0.92
CA ARG A 76 -7.57 -4.35 2.23
C ARG A 76 -6.51 -3.72 3.13
N THR A 77 -5.39 -3.29 2.56
CA THR A 77 -4.32 -2.61 3.30
C THR A 77 -4.78 -1.25 3.81
N ALA A 78 -5.46 -0.46 2.97
CA ALA A 78 -6.04 0.82 3.37
C ALA A 78 -7.05 0.63 4.52
N LYS A 79 -7.98 -0.34 4.40
CA LYS A 79 -8.94 -0.65 5.47
C LYS A 79 -8.25 -1.04 6.77
N TYR A 80 -7.22 -1.89 6.70
CA TYR A 80 -6.44 -2.27 7.87
C TYR A 80 -5.77 -1.05 8.53
N LEU A 81 -5.11 -0.19 7.75
CA LEU A 81 -4.42 0.99 8.26
C LEU A 81 -5.39 2.01 8.86
N LEU A 82 -6.53 2.25 8.22
CA LEU A 82 -7.58 3.14 8.76
C LEU A 82 -8.15 2.61 10.08
N ASN A 83 -8.41 1.30 10.15
CA ASN A 83 -8.85 0.66 11.40
C ASN A 83 -7.78 0.71 12.50
N LEU A 84 -6.50 0.66 12.14
CA LEU A 84 -5.40 0.81 13.10
C LEU A 84 -5.34 2.25 13.62
N LEU A 85 -5.41 3.23 12.71
CA LEU A 85 -5.40 4.66 13.02
C LEU A 85 -6.60 5.04 13.88
N SER A 86 -7.80 4.55 13.57
CA SER A 86 -9.03 4.88 14.30
C SER A 86 -9.04 4.38 15.76
N ARG A 87 -8.31 3.30 16.06
CA ARG A 87 -8.12 2.85 17.46
C ARG A 87 -7.30 3.81 18.29
N HIS A 88 -6.36 4.52 17.65
CA HIS A 88 -5.48 5.49 18.31
C HIS A 88 -6.11 6.89 18.32
N PHE A 89 -6.51 7.39 17.15
CA PHE A 89 -7.13 8.70 16.97
C PHE A 89 -8.66 8.58 17.14
N LYS A 90 -9.12 8.59 18.40
CA LYS A 90 -10.56 8.53 18.75
C LYS A 90 -11.27 9.88 18.72
N LYS A 91 -10.50 10.97 18.61
CA LYS A 91 -10.99 12.36 18.56
C LYS A 91 -11.57 12.71 17.19
N ASN A 92 -12.24 13.87 17.09
CA ASN A 92 -12.67 14.39 15.80
C ASN A 92 -11.45 14.65 14.91
N VAL A 93 -11.57 14.41 13.60
CA VAL A 93 -10.47 14.60 12.64
C VAL A 93 -9.93 16.04 12.68
N ARG A 94 -10.80 17.05 12.89
CA ARG A 94 -10.37 18.47 13.01
C ARG A 94 -9.53 18.76 14.25
N GLU A 95 -9.64 17.92 15.28
CA GLU A 95 -8.91 18.06 16.55
C GLU A 95 -7.56 17.33 16.53
N ILE A 96 -7.21 16.66 15.42
CA ILE A 96 -5.90 16.02 15.27
C ILE A 96 -4.85 17.10 15.07
N THR A 97 -3.85 17.10 15.96
CA THR A 97 -2.74 18.06 15.95
C THR A 97 -1.42 17.40 15.56
N SER A 98 -0.40 18.21 15.24
CA SER A 98 0.96 17.73 15.00
C SER A 98 1.54 16.98 16.20
N VAL A 99 1.21 17.41 17.42
CA VAL A 99 1.64 16.75 18.67
C VAL A 99 1.09 15.33 18.76
N ASP A 100 -0.16 15.11 18.38
CA ASP A 100 -0.77 13.77 18.37
C ASP A 100 -0.10 12.85 17.35
N VAL A 101 0.18 13.37 16.16
CA VAL A 101 0.82 12.61 15.07
C VAL A 101 2.26 12.25 15.44
N GLU A 102 2.98 13.15 16.09
CA GLU A 102 4.34 12.90 16.56
C GLU A 102 4.37 11.87 17.70
N ALA A 103 3.44 11.99 18.67
CA ALA A 103 3.28 10.99 19.74
C ALA A 103 2.99 9.59 19.16
N TYR A 104 2.09 9.51 18.17
CA TYR A 104 1.83 8.27 17.46
C TYR A 104 3.08 7.73 16.75
N ARG A 105 3.82 8.60 16.04
CA ARG A 105 5.05 8.22 15.33
C ARG A 105 6.09 7.62 16.27
N VAL A 106 6.35 8.27 17.41
CA VAL A 106 7.32 7.79 18.41
C VAL A 106 6.89 6.44 18.98
N LEU A 107 5.63 6.30 19.39
CA LEU A 107 5.07 5.05 19.90
C LEU A 107 5.18 3.90 18.88
N ARG A 108 4.87 4.16 17.61
CA ARG A 108 4.90 3.13 16.56
C ARG A 108 6.31 2.74 16.17
N LEU A 109 7.29 3.64 16.25
CA LEU A 109 8.70 3.31 16.00
C LEU A 109 9.30 2.39 17.07
N GLN A 110 8.76 2.39 18.29
CA GLN A 110 9.16 1.44 19.33
C GLN A 110 8.66 0.02 19.06
N THR A 111 7.56 -0.12 18.32
CA THR A 111 6.86 -1.41 18.15
C THR A 111 6.94 -1.99 16.74
N CYS A 112 7.32 -1.19 15.74
CA CYS A 112 7.26 -1.57 14.33
C CYS A 112 8.42 -0.99 13.52
N LYS A 113 8.74 -1.65 12.39
CA LYS A 113 9.76 -1.17 11.44
C LYS A 113 9.34 0.17 10.82
N SER A 114 10.33 1.01 10.50
CA SER A 114 10.14 2.36 9.92
C SER A 114 9.24 2.38 8.69
N GLY A 115 9.33 1.35 7.83
CA GLY A 115 8.47 1.22 6.65
C GLY A 115 6.97 1.09 6.99
N SER A 116 6.62 0.41 8.08
CA SER A 116 5.22 0.30 8.53
C SER A 116 4.71 1.65 9.04
N VAL A 117 5.48 2.32 9.89
CA VAL A 117 5.14 3.65 10.42
C VAL A 117 4.98 4.67 9.28
N ARG A 118 5.84 4.60 8.26
CA ARG A 118 5.71 5.41 7.05
C ARG A 118 4.34 5.19 6.37
N LEU A 119 3.92 3.95 6.15
CA LEU A 119 2.64 3.64 5.50
C LEU A 119 1.44 4.10 6.34
N GLU A 120 1.53 3.93 7.66
CA GLU A 120 0.51 4.40 8.61
C GLU A 120 0.35 5.93 8.53
N LEU A 121 1.46 6.69 8.60
CA LEU A 121 1.44 8.15 8.51
C LEU A 121 1.01 8.66 7.13
N GLN A 122 1.42 7.99 6.05
CA GLN A 122 0.95 8.33 4.70
C GLN A 122 -0.54 8.08 4.54
N MET A 123 -1.08 7.03 5.15
CA MET A 123 -2.51 6.77 5.14
C MET A 123 -3.26 7.83 5.94
N LEU A 124 -2.77 8.20 7.13
CA LEU A 124 -3.36 9.29 7.91
C LEU A 124 -3.38 10.60 7.12
N LYS A 125 -2.25 10.99 6.51
CA LYS A 125 -2.15 12.20 5.68
C LYS A 125 -3.19 12.20 4.55
N ARG A 126 -3.26 11.11 3.78
CA ARG A 126 -4.24 10.96 2.69
C ARG A 126 -5.68 11.03 3.16
N PHE A 127 -5.97 10.47 4.33
CA PHE A 127 -7.30 10.52 4.91
C PHE A 127 -7.67 11.94 5.37
N MET A 128 -6.73 12.70 5.94
CA MET A 128 -6.97 14.10 6.30
C MET A 128 -7.14 14.99 5.06
N GLU A 129 -6.36 14.78 3.99
CA GLU A 129 -6.55 15.46 2.70
C GLU A 129 -7.95 15.18 2.12
N TRP A 130 -8.41 13.93 2.19
CA TRP A 130 -9.79 13.59 1.80
C TRP A 130 -10.82 14.25 2.73
N SER A 131 -10.54 14.34 4.03
CA SER A 131 -11.44 14.97 5.01
C SER A 131 -11.61 16.47 4.77
N GLU A 132 -10.57 17.18 4.33
CA GLU A 132 -10.65 18.58 3.91
C GLU A 132 -11.57 18.76 2.71
N LEU A 133 -11.42 17.91 1.69
CA LEU A 133 -12.22 17.96 0.48
C LEU A 133 -13.73 17.75 0.75
N HIS A 134 -14.05 17.00 1.81
CA HIS A 134 -15.43 16.69 2.21
C HIS A 134 -15.95 17.61 3.34
N GLY A 135 -15.21 18.67 3.69
CA GLY A 135 -15.63 19.65 4.68
C GLY A 135 -15.67 19.13 6.13
N LEU A 136 -14.97 18.03 6.44
CA LEU A 136 -14.93 17.45 7.79
C LEU A 136 -13.98 18.22 8.73
N THR A 137 -13.01 18.92 8.16
CA THR A 137 -11.99 19.73 8.83
C THR A 137 -11.73 21.02 8.05
N GLU A 138 -11.06 22.01 8.66
CA GLU A 138 -10.70 23.26 7.98
C GLU A 138 -9.74 23.03 6.82
N PHE A 139 -9.80 23.90 5.81
CA PHE A 139 -8.85 23.91 4.70
C PHE A 139 -7.42 24.04 5.21
N ASP A 140 -6.48 23.32 4.60
CA ASP A 140 -5.04 23.35 4.92
C ASP A 140 -4.64 22.70 6.26
N LYS A 141 -5.59 22.10 6.99
CA LYS A 141 -5.32 21.42 8.27
C LYS A 141 -4.24 20.35 8.16
N THR A 142 -4.26 19.56 7.10
CA THR A 142 -3.29 18.49 6.86
C THR A 142 -1.89 19.05 6.66
N ARG A 143 -1.77 20.18 5.96
CA ARG A 143 -0.49 20.87 5.80
C ARG A 143 0.03 21.35 7.14
N GLU A 144 -0.83 21.98 7.96
CA GLU A 144 -0.50 22.42 9.32
C GLU A 144 0.03 21.25 10.18
N VAL A 145 -0.73 20.15 10.25
CA VAL A 145 -0.43 18.98 11.08
C VAL A 145 0.84 18.27 10.64
N PHE A 146 1.08 18.13 9.33
CA PHE A 146 2.24 17.40 8.81
C PHE A 146 3.46 18.28 8.51
N ARG A 147 3.39 19.61 8.70
CA ARG A 147 4.45 20.56 8.32
C ARG A 147 5.84 20.17 8.83
N PHE A 148 5.91 19.69 10.08
CA PHE A 148 7.16 19.35 10.75
C PHE A 148 7.28 17.85 11.06
N ILE A 149 6.33 17.03 10.61
CA ILE A 149 6.35 15.58 10.85
C ILE A 149 7.32 14.90 9.89
N LYS A 150 8.42 14.38 10.43
CA LYS A 150 9.40 13.61 9.68
C LYS A 150 8.89 12.19 9.42
N ILE A 151 8.21 12.00 8.28
CA ILE A 151 7.79 10.67 7.83
C ILE A 151 9.04 9.79 7.62
N PRO A 152 9.13 8.60 8.25
CA PRO A 152 10.29 7.74 8.11
C PRO A 152 10.60 7.39 6.65
N LYS A 153 11.88 7.18 6.36
CA LYS A 153 12.32 6.71 5.04
C LYS A 153 11.77 5.30 4.79
N ALA A 154 11.52 4.99 3.51
CA ALA A 154 11.21 3.63 3.12
C ALA A 154 12.38 2.71 3.49
N SER A 155 12.08 1.49 3.93
CA SER A 155 13.11 0.48 4.13
C SER A 155 13.83 0.22 2.81
N PRO A 156 15.15 -0.05 2.84
CA PRO A 156 15.88 -0.38 1.63
C PRO A 156 15.23 -1.56 0.93
N ASN A 157 15.26 -1.54 -0.40
CA ASN A 157 14.78 -2.66 -1.19
C ASN A 157 15.61 -3.90 -0.84
N ARG A 158 14.93 -5.00 -0.55
CA ARG A 158 15.59 -6.30 -0.32
C ARG A 158 16.37 -6.69 -1.57
N LYS A 159 17.64 -7.07 -1.39
CA LYS A 159 18.54 -7.47 -2.47
C LYS A 159 18.82 -8.97 -2.51
N GLU A 160 18.33 -9.72 -1.52
CA GLU A 160 18.61 -11.14 -1.39
C GLU A 160 18.09 -11.93 -2.58
N ILE A 161 19.03 -12.58 -3.28
CA ILE A 161 18.81 -13.56 -4.32
C ILE A 161 18.94 -14.96 -3.75
N VAL A 162 18.24 -15.91 -4.35
CA VAL A 162 18.31 -17.34 -4.00
C VAL A 162 19.34 -17.98 -4.91
N SER A 163 20.35 -18.64 -4.36
CA SER A 163 21.32 -19.41 -5.15
C SER A 163 20.63 -20.60 -5.84
N THR A 164 21.20 -21.10 -6.94
CA THR A 164 20.64 -22.29 -7.63
C THR A 164 20.57 -23.50 -6.69
N GLN A 165 21.60 -23.71 -5.87
CA GLN A 165 21.63 -24.81 -4.90
C GLN A 165 20.55 -24.65 -3.82
N ASP A 166 20.38 -23.46 -3.25
CA ASP A 166 19.33 -23.22 -2.27
C ASP A 166 17.93 -23.28 -2.88
N PHE A 167 17.79 -22.96 -4.16
CA PHE A 167 16.54 -23.09 -4.87
C PHE A 167 16.13 -24.57 -5.03
N GLU A 168 17.05 -25.45 -5.42
CA GLU A 168 16.73 -26.89 -5.50
C GLU A 168 16.45 -27.50 -4.12
N ARG A 169 17.21 -27.12 -3.09
CA ARG A 169 16.92 -27.48 -1.69
C ARG A 169 15.53 -27.00 -1.26
N LEU A 170 15.17 -25.77 -1.63
CA LEU A 170 13.84 -25.22 -1.37
C LEU A 170 12.76 -26.08 -2.04
N LEU A 171 12.93 -26.46 -3.31
CA LEU A 171 11.95 -27.28 -4.01
C LEU A 171 11.76 -28.64 -3.36
N SER A 172 12.83 -29.30 -2.90
CA SER A 172 12.73 -30.61 -2.23
C SER A 172 11.88 -30.58 -0.94
N GLU A 173 11.70 -29.42 -0.32
CA GLU A 173 10.89 -29.27 0.90
C GLU A 173 9.45 -28.80 0.67
N LEU A 174 9.10 -28.46 -0.56
CA LEU A 174 7.79 -27.93 -0.90
C LEU A 174 6.88 -29.04 -1.41
N GLN A 175 5.59 -28.90 -1.15
CA GLN A 175 4.58 -29.76 -1.78
C GLN A 175 4.54 -29.52 -3.31
N PRO A 176 4.13 -30.51 -4.13
CA PRO A 176 4.23 -30.43 -5.59
C PRO A 176 3.66 -29.13 -6.21
N ILE A 177 2.44 -28.74 -5.80
CA ILE A 177 1.82 -27.50 -6.29
C ILE A 177 2.67 -26.26 -5.98
N MET A 178 3.29 -26.22 -4.80
CA MET A 178 4.13 -25.10 -4.39
C MET A 178 5.50 -25.12 -5.07
N GLN A 179 6.02 -26.31 -5.43
CA GLN A 179 7.20 -26.45 -6.27
C GLN A 179 6.95 -25.81 -7.64
N TYR A 180 5.85 -26.15 -8.31
CA TYR A 180 5.47 -25.56 -9.60
C TYR A 180 5.34 -24.04 -9.54
N ILE A 181 4.69 -23.51 -8.50
CA ILE A 181 4.57 -22.06 -8.30
C ILE A 181 5.95 -21.40 -8.13
N CYS A 182 6.87 -22.03 -7.42
CA CYS A 182 8.23 -21.52 -7.23
C CYS A 182 9.06 -21.58 -8.52
N ILE A 183 8.97 -22.68 -9.27
CA ILE A 183 9.64 -22.83 -10.58
C ILE A 183 9.18 -21.74 -11.53
N LEU A 184 7.86 -21.54 -11.66
CA LEU A 184 7.33 -20.46 -12.51
C LEU A 184 7.83 -19.09 -12.05
N ALA A 185 7.84 -18.80 -10.75
CA ALA A 185 8.35 -17.52 -10.24
C ALA A 185 9.85 -17.31 -10.53
N TYR A 186 10.64 -18.38 -10.45
CA TYR A 186 12.09 -18.39 -10.66
C TYR A 186 12.49 -18.30 -12.13
N GLU A 187 11.66 -18.80 -13.04
CA GLU A 187 11.95 -18.86 -14.48
C GLU A 187 11.31 -17.72 -15.28
N THR A 188 10.19 -17.16 -14.83
CA THR A 188 9.42 -16.18 -15.63
C THR A 188 9.46 -14.75 -15.09
N ALA A 189 10.06 -14.56 -13.90
CA ALA A 189 10.00 -13.34 -13.12
C ALA A 189 8.57 -12.86 -12.82
N MET A 190 7.50 -13.64 -13.01
CA MET A 190 6.12 -13.19 -12.80
C MET A 190 5.84 -12.82 -11.34
N ARG A 191 4.90 -11.89 -11.12
CA ARG A 191 4.41 -11.61 -9.77
C ARG A 191 3.60 -12.80 -9.27
N ARG A 192 3.66 -13.06 -7.97
CA ARG A 192 2.84 -14.10 -7.33
C ARG A 192 1.36 -14.06 -7.71
N SER A 193 0.75 -12.88 -7.71
CA SER A 193 -0.66 -12.74 -8.09
C SER A 193 -0.91 -13.04 -9.57
N GLU A 194 0.06 -12.77 -10.45
CA GLU A 194 -0.06 -13.10 -11.87
C GLU A 194 0.02 -14.62 -12.04
N ILE A 195 0.96 -15.30 -11.35
CA ILE A 195 1.08 -16.78 -11.38
C ILE A 195 -0.21 -17.46 -10.92
N LEU A 196 -0.81 -16.98 -9.83
CA LEU A 196 -2.04 -17.54 -9.28
C LEU A 196 -3.31 -17.23 -10.09
N GLN A 197 -3.19 -16.50 -11.19
CA GLN A 197 -4.30 -16.15 -12.08
C GLN A 197 -4.12 -16.72 -13.48
N ILE A 198 -3.10 -17.56 -13.70
CA ILE A 198 -2.89 -18.24 -14.99
C ILE A 198 -4.01 -19.27 -15.20
N THR A 199 -4.59 -19.25 -16.40
CA THR A 199 -5.46 -20.29 -16.95
C THR A 199 -4.79 -20.96 -18.16
N PRO A 200 -5.18 -22.17 -18.56
CA PRO A 200 -4.65 -22.81 -19.76
C PRO A 200 -4.79 -21.95 -21.03
N SER A 201 -5.90 -21.20 -21.18
CA SER A 201 -6.15 -20.33 -22.35
C SER A 201 -5.12 -19.20 -22.51
N MET A 202 -4.41 -18.84 -21.45
CA MET A 202 -3.34 -17.84 -21.47
C MET A 202 -2.00 -18.41 -21.94
N VAL A 203 -1.83 -19.74 -21.92
CA VAL A 203 -0.56 -20.41 -22.20
C VAL A 203 -0.53 -20.83 -23.67
N SER A 204 0.44 -20.31 -24.41
CA SER A 204 0.74 -20.80 -25.77
C SER A 204 2.04 -21.58 -25.74
N LEU A 205 1.93 -22.91 -25.69
CA LEU A 205 3.08 -23.82 -25.68
C LEU A 205 3.89 -23.71 -26.99
N ASN A 206 3.21 -23.65 -28.14
CA ASN A 206 3.85 -23.49 -29.46
C ASN A 206 4.68 -22.21 -29.56
N ARG A 207 4.16 -21.10 -29.04
CA ARG A 207 4.86 -19.81 -29.03
C ARG A 207 5.78 -19.63 -27.82
N ARG A 208 5.76 -20.57 -26.87
CA ARG A 208 6.48 -20.53 -25.59
C ARG A 208 6.26 -19.24 -24.80
N VAL A 209 5.01 -18.79 -24.70
CA VAL A 209 4.65 -17.58 -23.96
C VAL A 209 3.39 -17.74 -23.12
N ILE A 210 3.35 -17.02 -21.99
CA ILE A 210 2.10 -16.72 -21.26
C ILE A 210 1.63 -15.33 -21.65
N LEU A 211 0.37 -15.24 -22.07
CA LEU A 211 -0.31 -14.00 -22.40
C LEU A 211 -1.01 -13.44 -21.16
N LEU A 212 -0.40 -12.43 -20.53
CA LEU A 212 -1.04 -11.73 -19.41
C LEU A 212 -1.89 -10.59 -19.95
N SER A 213 -3.20 -10.61 -19.69
CA SER A 213 -4.09 -9.55 -20.15
C SER A 213 -3.94 -8.27 -19.31
N LYS A 214 -4.38 -7.13 -19.86
CA LYS A 214 -4.34 -5.82 -19.16
C LYS A 214 -5.03 -5.88 -17.80
N GLU A 215 -6.11 -6.64 -17.67
CA GLU A 215 -6.93 -6.78 -16.46
C GLU A 215 -6.23 -7.54 -15.34
N GLN A 216 -5.31 -8.43 -15.68
CA GLN A 216 -4.59 -9.28 -14.73
C GLN A 216 -3.26 -8.68 -14.28
N THR A 217 -2.72 -7.73 -15.04
CA THR A 217 -1.49 -7.04 -14.67
C THR A 217 -1.78 -5.86 -13.74
N LYS A 218 -1.04 -5.79 -12.63
CA LYS A 218 -1.16 -4.67 -11.66
C LYS A 218 -0.95 -3.29 -12.29
N ASN A 219 -0.31 -3.21 -13.46
CA ASN A 219 0.07 -1.97 -14.13
C ASN A 219 -0.82 -1.65 -15.36
N GLY A 220 -1.81 -2.47 -15.72
CA GLY A 220 -2.73 -2.19 -16.82
C GLY A 220 -2.15 -2.36 -18.24
N TYR A 221 -1.02 -3.06 -18.38
CA TYR A 221 -0.40 -3.36 -19.67
C TYR A 221 -0.27 -4.87 -19.83
N GLY A 222 -0.95 -5.42 -20.85
CA GLY A 222 -0.78 -6.80 -21.21
C GLY A 222 0.64 -7.05 -21.72
N ARG A 223 1.20 -8.22 -21.43
CA ARG A 223 2.55 -8.59 -21.87
C ARG A 223 2.65 -10.07 -22.13
N ASN A 224 3.57 -10.43 -23.02
CA ASN A 224 3.93 -11.82 -23.28
C ASN A 224 5.13 -12.17 -22.41
N VAL A 225 4.96 -13.15 -21.53
CA VAL A 225 6.05 -13.63 -20.68
C VAL A 225 6.66 -14.86 -21.34
N PRO A 226 7.94 -14.82 -21.73
CA PRO A 226 8.60 -15.98 -22.35
C PRO A 226 8.77 -17.11 -21.34
N LEU A 227 8.70 -18.33 -21.85
CA LEU A 227 8.81 -19.56 -21.06
C LEU A 227 10.14 -20.27 -21.37
N SER A 228 10.88 -20.61 -20.32
CA SER A 228 12.01 -21.55 -20.42
C SER A 228 11.49 -22.99 -20.55
N THR A 229 12.36 -23.91 -20.98
CA THR A 229 12.01 -25.34 -21.09
C THR A 229 11.45 -25.89 -19.78
N ARG A 230 12.09 -25.58 -18.65
CA ARG A 230 11.62 -26.00 -17.31
C ARG A 230 10.24 -25.42 -16.96
N ALA A 231 9.93 -24.20 -17.41
CA ALA A 231 8.62 -23.60 -17.18
C ALA A 231 7.54 -24.26 -18.06
N ILE A 232 7.90 -24.69 -19.28
CA ILE A 232 7.01 -25.42 -20.19
C ILE A 232 6.63 -26.78 -19.60
N GLU A 233 7.61 -27.56 -19.15
CA GLU A 233 7.40 -28.88 -18.52
C GLU A 233 6.40 -28.79 -17.35
N VAL A 234 6.55 -27.77 -16.50
CA VAL A 234 5.63 -27.52 -15.39
C VAL A 234 4.22 -27.16 -15.86
N LEU A 235 4.09 -26.36 -16.92
CA LEU A 235 2.78 -25.95 -17.43
C LEU A 235 2.08 -27.09 -18.16
N GLU A 236 2.81 -27.90 -18.94
CA GLU A 236 2.28 -29.09 -19.61
C GLU A 236 1.65 -30.05 -18.60
N ALA A 237 2.40 -30.39 -17.54
CA ALA A 237 1.91 -31.25 -16.46
C ALA A 237 0.67 -30.68 -15.73
N LEU A 238 0.49 -29.36 -15.71
CA LEU A 238 -0.64 -28.70 -15.06
C LEU A 238 -1.87 -28.57 -15.97
N ILE A 239 -1.67 -28.54 -17.28
CA ILE A 239 -2.73 -28.32 -18.28
C ILE A 239 -3.42 -29.63 -18.68
N GLU A 240 -2.72 -30.76 -18.61
CA GLU A 240 -3.14 -32.06 -19.17
C GLU A 240 -4.56 -32.52 -18.77
N ASN A 241 -5.12 -32.01 -17.67
CA ASN A 241 -6.49 -32.32 -17.23
C ASN A 241 -7.28 -31.11 -16.72
N LYS A 242 -7.09 -29.92 -17.35
CA LYS A 242 -7.76 -28.68 -16.93
C LYS A 242 -8.54 -28.01 -18.05
N ASP A 243 -9.73 -27.53 -17.70
CA ASP A 243 -10.55 -26.69 -18.58
C ASP A 243 -9.83 -25.39 -18.90
N SER A 244 -10.03 -24.87 -20.12
CA SER A 244 -9.34 -23.70 -20.67
C SER A 244 -9.37 -22.45 -19.78
N GLU A 245 -10.47 -22.22 -19.07
CA GLU A 245 -10.69 -21.05 -18.22
C GLU A 245 -10.48 -21.33 -16.72
N SER A 246 -10.16 -22.57 -16.36
CA SER A 246 -9.91 -22.94 -14.96
C SER A 246 -8.55 -22.41 -14.51
N LEU A 247 -8.47 -21.98 -13.25
CA LEU A 247 -7.19 -21.57 -12.67
C LEU A 247 -6.24 -22.77 -12.58
N LEU A 248 -5.00 -22.61 -13.05
CA LEU A 248 -3.97 -23.63 -12.88
C LEU A 248 -3.66 -23.89 -11.40
N PHE A 249 -3.81 -22.89 -10.54
CA PHE A 249 -3.53 -22.98 -9.11
C PHE A 249 -4.73 -22.58 -8.24
N SER A 250 -5.33 -23.55 -7.55
CA SER A 250 -6.42 -23.32 -6.60
C SER A 250 -5.89 -22.95 -5.20
N CYS A 251 -5.03 -21.94 -5.10
CA CYS A 251 -4.44 -21.55 -3.82
C CYS A 251 -4.54 -20.05 -3.51
N LYS A 252 -4.70 -19.73 -2.22
CA LYS A 252 -4.76 -18.34 -1.77
C LYS A 252 -3.35 -17.73 -1.75
N THR A 253 -3.25 -16.45 -2.11
CA THR A 253 -1.99 -15.69 -2.15
C THR A 253 -1.21 -15.70 -0.82
N ASN A 254 -1.92 -15.67 0.32
CA ASN A 254 -1.29 -15.77 1.63
C ASN A 254 -0.72 -17.17 1.90
N SER A 255 -1.36 -18.23 1.42
CA SER A 255 -0.88 -19.60 1.60
C SER A 255 0.50 -19.80 0.96
N VAL A 256 0.69 -19.30 -0.27
CA VAL A 256 2.01 -19.31 -0.95
C VAL A 256 3.07 -18.55 -0.13
N THR A 257 2.70 -17.39 0.42
CA THR A 257 3.63 -16.59 1.26
C THR A 257 4.08 -17.39 2.48
N GLN A 258 3.14 -18.03 3.18
CA GLN A 258 3.40 -18.75 4.41
C GLN A 258 4.15 -20.05 4.14
N ALA A 259 3.78 -20.80 3.09
CA ALA A 259 4.48 -22.01 2.68
C ALA A 259 5.96 -21.72 2.37
N PHE A 260 6.24 -20.68 1.58
CA PHE A 260 7.61 -20.27 1.29
C PHE A 260 8.38 -19.91 2.57
N LYS A 261 7.80 -19.09 3.45
CA LYS A 261 8.44 -18.69 4.71
C LYS A 261 8.73 -19.88 5.64
N ARG A 262 7.82 -20.85 5.72
CA ARG A 262 8.02 -22.08 6.50
C ARG A 262 9.19 -22.89 5.94
N ALA A 263 9.27 -23.05 4.63
CA ALA A 263 10.37 -23.76 3.99
C ALA A 263 11.73 -23.07 4.21
N ILE A 264 11.80 -21.74 4.04
CA ILE A 264 13.01 -20.96 4.37
C ILE A 264 13.44 -21.18 5.83
N THR A 265 12.49 -21.14 6.76
CA THR A 265 12.78 -21.31 8.19
C THR A 265 13.27 -22.74 8.49
N LYS A 266 12.62 -23.75 7.91
CA LYS A 266 12.97 -25.17 8.09
C LYS A 266 14.37 -25.48 7.56
N LEU A 267 14.72 -24.92 6.40
CA LEU A 267 16.02 -25.13 5.75
C LEU A 267 17.15 -24.27 6.33
N GLY A 268 16.86 -23.39 7.29
CA GLY A 268 17.84 -22.47 7.87
C GLY A 268 18.38 -21.44 6.87
N LEU A 269 17.64 -21.14 5.80
CA LEU A 269 18.04 -20.16 4.79
C LEU A 269 17.88 -18.73 5.32
N ASN A 270 18.47 -17.76 4.61
CA ASN A 270 18.40 -16.34 4.99
C ASN A 270 16.94 -15.88 5.21
N LYS A 271 16.63 -15.40 6.42
CA LYS A 271 15.29 -14.98 6.86
C LYS A 271 14.75 -13.76 6.12
N GLU A 272 15.60 -13.01 5.43
CA GLU A 272 15.17 -11.89 4.58
C GLU A 272 14.62 -12.34 3.21
N LEU A 273 14.88 -13.60 2.82
CA LEU A 273 14.29 -14.20 1.63
C LEU A 273 12.77 -14.23 1.75
N CYS A 274 12.12 -13.87 0.65
CA CYS A 274 10.67 -13.96 0.53
C CYS A 274 10.32 -14.47 -0.86
N PHE A 275 9.05 -14.80 -1.09
CA PHE A 275 8.62 -15.27 -2.40
C PHE A 275 9.00 -14.31 -3.55
N HIS A 276 9.05 -13.00 -3.29
CA HIS A 276 9.46 -12.01 -4.29
C HIS A 276 10.96 -12.05 -4.63
N SER A 277 11.78 -12.65 -3.76
CA SER A 277 13.21 -12.89 -4.04
C SER A 277 13.40 -13.78 -5.26
N LEU A 278 12.49 -14.73 -5.54
CA LEU A 278 12.56 -15.56 -6.77
C LEU A 278 12.49 -14.71 -8.05
N ARG A 279 11.65 -13.69 -8.05
CA ARG A 279 11.57 -12.73 -9.16
C ARG A 279 12.86 -11.91 -9.28
N HIS A 280 13.44 -11.50 -8.16
CA HIS A 280 14.74 -10.82 -8.18
C HIS A 280 15.83 -11.73 -8.72
N THR A 281 15.90 -12.98 -8.29
CA THR A 281 16.83 -13.97 -8.81
C THR A 281 16.67 -14.16 -10.31
N CYS A 282 15.44 -14.30 -10.81
CA CYS A 282 15.18 -14.46 -12.24
C CYS A 282 15.74 -13.29 -13.06
N ILE A 283 15.48 -12.06 -12.60
CA ILE A 283 15.97 -10.84 -13.28
C ILE A 283 17.49 -10.77 -13.24
N THR A 284 18.11 -11.06 -12.10
CA THR A 284 19.57 -11.10 -11.96
C THR A 284 20.18 -12.13 -12.91
N ARG A 285 19.68 -13.37 -12.92
CA ARG A 285 20.15 -14.44 -13.83
C ARG A 285 20.03 -14.06 -15.29
N TYR A 286 18.98 -13.33 -15.67
CA TYR A 286 18.80 -12.88 -17.05
C TYR A 286 19.70 -11.70 -17.40
N ALA A 287 19.96 -10.79 -16.46
CA ALA A 287 20.95 -9.74 -16.65
C ALA A 287 22.36 -10.34 -16.82
N GLU A 288 22.74 -11.33 -16.01
CA GLU A 288 24.01 -12.07 -16.13
C GLU A 288 24.15 -12.82 -17.46
N LYS A 289 23.02 -13.18 -18.09
CA LYS A 289 22.99 -13.75 -19.46
C LYS A 289 23.08 -12.71 -20.57
N GLY A 290 23.27 -11.43 -20.23
CA GLY A 290 23.43 -10.34 -21.19
C GLY A 290 22.12 -9.74 -21.70
N LEU A 291 20.96 -10.01 -21.07
CA LEU A 291 19.73 -9.35 -21.49
C LEU A 291 19.78 -7.85 -21.17
N SER A 292 19.44 -7.05 -22.17
CA SER A 292 19.31 -5.61 -22.03
C SER A 292 18.22 -5.22 -21.02
N THR A 293 18.34 -4.02 -20.45
CA THR A 293 17.34 -3.47 -19.52
C THR A 293 15.93 -3.42 -20.11
N ILE A 294 15.80 -3.18 -21.42
CA ILE A 294 14.53 -3.14 -22.15
C ILE A 294 13.92 -4.55 -22.24
N GLN A 295 14.72 -5.57 -22.57
CA GLN A 295 14.27 -6.96 -22.61
C GLN A 295 13.83 -7.43 -21.22
N LEU A 296 14.63 -7.13 -20.18
CA LEU A 296 14.26 -7.42 -18.79
C LEU A 296 12.97 -6.70 -18.38
N GLN A 297 12.76 -5.46 -18.84
CA GLN A 297 11.54 -4.71 -18.59
C GLN A 297 10.32 -5.38 -19.23
N ALA A 298 10.45 -5.84 -20.48
CA ALA A 298 9.40 -6.54 -21.20
C ALA A 298 9.00 -7.85 -20.49
N ILE A 299 9.98 -8.63 -20.03
CA ILE A 299 9.73 -9.90 -19.31
C ILE A 299 9.08 -9.63 -17.94
N SER A 300 9.73 -8.79 -17.15
CA SER A 300 9.34 -8.58 -15.75
C SER A 300 8.10 -7.67 -15.62
N GLY A 301 7.81 -6.80 -16.57
CA GLY A 301 6.70 -5.84 -16.48
C GLY A 301 6.93 -4.74 -15.44
N HIS A 302 8.16 -4.24 -15.34
CA HIS A 302 8.50 -3.04 -14.57
C HIS A 302 8.08 -1.78 -15.34
N LYS A 303 7.47 -0.81 -14.64
CA LYS A 303 6.98 0.43 -15.27
C LYS A 303 8.11 1.38 -15.69
N THR A 304 9.20 1.43 -14.92
CA THR A 304 10.34 2.32 -15.16
C THR A 304 11.64 1.51 -15.22
N ILE A 305 12.52 1.89 -16.15
CA ILE A 305 13.83 1.27 -16.35
C ILE A 305 14.72 1.45 -15.11
N HIS A 306 14.57 2.56 -14.38
CA HIS A 306 15.30 2.79 -13.12
C HIS A 306 15.07 1.68 -12.07
N MET A 307 13.93 0.97 -12.08
CA MET A 307 13.75 -0.17 -11.17
C MET A 307 14.68 -1.35 -11.51
N LEU A 308 15.19 -1.39 -12.74
CA LEU A 308 16.08 -2.43 -13.26
C LEU A 308 17.55 -2.02 -13.35
N SER A 309 17.88 -0.73 -13.22
CA SER A 309 19.25 -0.21 -13.36
C SER A 309 20.26 -0.84 -12.41
N LYS A 310 19.80 -1.37 -11.28
CA LYS A 310 20.63 -2.08 -10.29
C LYS A 310 20.97 -3.54 -10.66
N TYR A 311 20.38 -4.08 -11.71
CA TYR A 311 20.64 -5.46 -12.18
C TYR A 311 21.55 -5.48 -13.40
N CYS A 312 21.52 -4.43 -14.21
CA CYS A 312 22.40 -4.27 -15.36
C CYS A 312 23.54 -3.35 -14.97
N HIS A 313 24.61 -3.92 -14.44
CA HIS A 313 25.92 -3.28 -14.49
C HIS A 313 26.54 -3.77 -15.79
N VAL A 314 26.59 -2.87 -16.79
CA VAL A 314 27.29 -3.16 -18.04
C VAL A 314 28.71 -2.67 -17.82
N ASP A 315 29.65 -3.58 -17.64
CA ASP A 315 31.06 -3.23 -17.58
C ASP A 315 31.62 -3.09 -19.00
N GLY A 316 32.68 -2.30 -19.18
CA GLY A 316 33.25 -2.04 -20.51
C GLY A 316 33.66 -3.32 -21.24
N GLU A 317 34.11 -4.33 -20.50
CA GLU A 317 34.47 -5.66 -21.02
C GLU A 317 33.27 -6.42 -21.62
N ASP A 318 32.05 -6.22 -21.09
CA ASP A 318 30.84 -6.83 -21.64
C ASP A 318 30.45 -6.21 -22.99
N VAL A 319 30.79 -4.94 -23.19
CA VAL A 319 30.53 -4.22 -24.45
C VAL A 319 31.52 -4.64 -25.52
N VAL A 320 32.78 -4.94 -25.17
CA VAL A 320 33.80 -5.40 -26.13
C VAL A 320 33.32 -6.64 -26.89
N LYS A 321 32.70 -7.61 -26.20
CA LYS A 321 32.15 -8.83 -26.81
C LYS A 321 30.98 -8.59 -27.78
N LEU A 322 30.37 -7.40 -27.73
CA LEU A 322 29.25 -7.01 -28.61
C LEU A 322 29.70 -6.14 -29.79
N MET A 323 30.96 -5.71 -29.82
CA MET A 323 31.54 -4.87 -30.87
C MET A 323 32.34 -5.67 -31.91
N GLU A 324 32.56 -6.97 -31.67
CA GLU A 324 33.13 -7.93 -32.61
C GLU A 324 32.06 -8.56 -33.50
#